data_AF-A0A7X8WRJ4-F1
#
_entry.id   AF-A0A7X8WRJ4-F1
#
_cell.length_a   1.000
_cell.length_b   1.000
_cell.length_c   1.000
_cell.angle_alpha   90.00
_cell.angle_beta   90.00
_cell.angle_gamma   90.00
#
_symmetry.space_group_name_H-M   'P 1'
#
loop_
_entity.id
_entity.type
_entity.pdbx_description
1 polymer ?
#
loop_
_entity_poly.entity_id
_entity_poly.type
_entity_poly.pdbx_seq_one_letter_code
_entity_poly.pdbx_strand_id
1 'polypeptide(L)'
;MSQNSDAFDSTNQDASVELTGSAGSASPEVIPGSSGRGVDGEQVVEEILADLKGEQSRSVSVELREVEPEVTTEEAEAWDVNHVVAEYATPYPASDGPRTANLKIGAQRVNGTVVMPGDEFNLNAILAPVTAANGYKSSGVVESGVTTDALGGGLSQIATMSYNAGFLGGMEIVEHKPHSRWFDRYPQGRESTYWEGQINVRWANDSDAPVIVEMWLDGSQVHTRLWGSDYYDVSTSTSDPYNFTASPTIRSTDEECISETGGDQGFTVDVNRTKTPPGGEAIQESWSWAYSGWPTVICE
;
A
#
# COMPACT_ATOMS: atom_id res chain seq x y z
N MET A 1 24.30 -11.78 28.30
CA MET A 1 23.49 -11.15 27.22
C MET A 1 22.16 -11.86 27.25
N SER A 2 21.15 -11.21 27.82
CA SER A 2 19.80 -11.75 27.98
C SER A 2 19.12 -11.81 26.61
N GLN A 3 18.62 -12.99 26.22
CA GLN A 3 17.75 -13.20 25.05
C GLN A 3 16.34 -13.62 25.49
N ASN A 4 15.88 -13.19 26.67
CA ASN A 4 14.62 -13.68 27.27
C ASN A 4 13.63 -12.57 27.69
N SER A 5 13.83 -11.30 27.28
CA SER A 5 12.89 -10.22 27.63
C SER A 5 11.49 -10.43 27.05
N ASP A 6 11.40 -11.16 25.93
CA ASP A 6 10.15 -11.31 25.16
C ASP A 6 9.30 -12.49 25.67
N ALA A 7 9.64 -13.10 26.81
CA ALA A 7 8.94 -14.27 27.36
C ALA A 7 7.88 -13.93 28.42
N PHE A 8 7.73 -12.66 28.78
CA PHE A 8 6.74 -12.18 29.76
C PHE A 8 5.82 -11.13 29.14
N ASP A 9 5.02 -11.55 28.16
CA ASP A 9 4.00 -10.68 27.55
C ASP A 9 3.02 -10.18 28.63
N SER A 10 2.78 -8.87 28.63
CA SER A 10 1.71 -8.24 29.40
C SER A 10 0.37 -8.36 28.67
N THR A 11 -0.73 -8.29 29.43
CA THR A 11 -2.08 -8.36 28.86
C THR A 11 -2.65 -6.99 28.47
N ASN A 12 -1.83 -5.94 28.44
CA ASN A 12 -2.25 -4.61 28.00
C ASN A 12 -2.50 -4.62 26.49
N GLN A 13 -3.33 -3.70 26.03
CA GLN A 13 -3.64 -3.54 24.62
C GLN A 13 -3.50 -2.08 24.25
N ASP A 14 -2.67 -1.81 23.25
CA ASP A 14 -2.52 -0.47 22.69
C ASP A 14 -3.83 0.01 22.05
N ALA A 15 -4.07 1.31 22.16
CA ALA A 15 -5.09 1.94 21.34
C ALA A 15 -4.69 1.87 19.87
N SER A 16 -5.68 1.73 19.00
CA SER A 16 -5.46 1.69 17.56
C SER A 16 -6.51 2.51 16.81
N VAL A 17 -6.34 2.63 15.50
CA VAL A 17 -7.37 3.19 14.62
C VAL A 17 -7.73 2.14 13.58
N GLU A 18 -9.01 2.05 13.25
CA GLU A 18 -9.53 1.11 12.26
C GLU A 18 -10.60 1.77 11.40
N LEU A 19 -10.81 1.23 10.21
CA LEU A 19 -11.89 1.68 9.33
C LEU A 19 -13.17 0.89 9.64
N THR A 20 -14.23 1.57 10.09
CA THR A 20 -15.52 0.94 10.42
C THR A 20 -16.59 1.23 9.37
N GLY A 21 -17.46 0.25 9.12
CA GLY A 21 -18.54 0.35 8.14
C GLY A 21 -18.22 -0.33 6.80
N SER A 22 -19.01 0.01 5.78
CA SER A 22 -18.84 -0.54 4.43
C SER A 22 -17.94 0.37 3.59
N ALA A 23 -17.01 -0.22 2.84
CA ALA A 23 -16.10 0.53 1.99
C ALA A 23 -16.87 1.45 1.01
N GLY A 24 -16.41 2.70 0.89
CA GLY A 24 -17.06 3.82 0.22
C GLY A 24 -17.90 4.72 1.14
N SER A 25 -18.34 4.20 2.28
CA SER A 25 -19.03 4.95 3.34
C SER A 25 -18.41 4.73 4.72
N ALA A 26 -17.20 4.17 4.76
CA ALA A 26 -16.55 3.82 6.00
C ALA A 26 -15.88 5.06 6.61
N SER A 27 -15.61 5.02 7.90
CA SER A 27 -14.95 6.11 8.63
C SER A 27 -13.91 5.54 9.60
N PRO A 28 -12.81 6.27 9.84
CA PRO A 28 -11.88 5.93 10.91
C PRO A 28 -12.55 6.00 12.28
N GLU A 29 -12.30 5.00 13.11
CA GLU A 29 -12.65 4.98 14.53
C GLU A 29 -11.43 4.62 15.37
N VAL A 30 -11.31 5.26 16.53
CA VAL A 30 -10.33 4.91 17.55
C VAL A 30 -10.84 3.68 18.32
N ILE A 31 -10.02 2.64 18.39
CA ILE A 31 -10.21 1.50 19.27
C ILE A 31 -9.46 1.80 20.57
N PRO A 32 -10.16 1.95 21.71
CA PRO A 32 -9.51 2.31 22.96
C PRO A 32 -8.51 1.25 23.43
N GLY A 33 -7.37 1.70 23.94
CA GLY A 33 -6.40 0.86 24.62
C GLY A 33 -6.90 0.47 26.02
N SER A 34 -6.25 -0.53 26.61
CA SER A 34 -6.54 -0.95 27.98
C SER A 34 -5.29 -1.37 28.74
N SER A 35 -5.22 -0.96 30.00
CA SER A 35 -4.19 -1.38 30.95
C SER A 35 -4.33 -2.88 31.22
N GLY A 36 -3.20 -3.55 31.38
CA GLY A 36 -3.12 -4.97 31.62
C GLY A 36 -2.24 -5.32 32.80
N ARG A 37 -1.91 -6.61 32.92
CA ARG A 37 -0.97 -7.09 33.94
C ARG A 37 0.21 -7.76 33.25
N GLY A 38 1.40 -7.47 33.76
CA GLY A 38 2.64 -8.04 33.28
C GLY A 38 3.58 -8.37 34.42
N VAL A 39 4.65 -9.07 34.09
CA VAL A 39 5.73 -9.39 35.02
C VAL A 39 6.95 -8.58 34.62
N ASP A 40 7.68 -8.06 35.60
CA ASP A 40 8.97 -7.41 35.33
C ASP A 40 10.04 -8.46 35.03
N GLY A 41 10.52 -8.49 33.78
CA GLY A 41 11.55 -9.42 33.35
C GLY A 41 12.88 -9.28 34.10
N GLU A 42 13.25 -8.06 34.52
CA GLU A 42 14.45 -7.85 35.34
C GLU A 42 14.26 -8.44 36.73
N GLN A 43 13.09 -8.22 37.35
CA GLN A 43 12.75 -8.83 38.64
C GLN A 43 12.78 -10.36 38.56
N VAL A 44 12.23 -10.94 37.50
CA VAL A 44 12.25 -12.40 37.32
C VAL A 44 13.69 -12.92 37.24
N VAL A 45 14.54 -12.25 36.47
CA VAL A 45 15.95 -12.64 36.34
C VAL A 45 16.67 -12.54 37.68
N GLU A 46 16.44 -11.47 38.44
CA GLU A 46 17.01 -11.29 39.78
C GLU A 46 16.60 -12.40 40.75
N GLU A 47 15.30 -12.71 40.82
CA GLU A 47 14.77 -13.76 41.69
C GLU A 47 15.30 -15.15 41.30
N ILE A 48 15.39 -15.45 39.99
CA ILE A 48 15.99 -16.71 39.51
C ILE A 48 17.46 -16.80 39.90
N LEU A 49 18.23 -15.72 39.73
CA LEU A 49 19.65 -15.69 40.09
C LEU A 49 19.85 -15.79 41.62
N ALA A 50 18.92 -15.28 42.41
CA ALA A 50 18.92 -15.41 43.86
C ALA A 50 18.64 -16.87 44.28
N ASP A 51 17.60 -17.51 43.74
CA ASP A 51 17.29 -18.92 44.04
C ASP A 51 18.42 -19.87 43.64
N LEU A 52 19.05 -19.65 42.48
CA LEU A 52 20.20 -20.43 42.01
C LEU A 52 21.40 -20.38 42.96
N LYS A 53 21.59 -19.26 43.66
CA LYS A 53 22.68 -19.07 44.64
C LYS A 53 22.29 -19.51 46.05
N GLY A 54 21.00 -19.63 46.32
CA GLY A 54 20.42 -19.93 47.63
C GLY A 54 19.97 -21.39 47.75
N GLU A 55 18.69 -21.56 48.07
CA GLU A 55 18.09 -22.87 48.38
C GLU A 55 17.87 -23.76 47.15
N GLN A 56 17.98 -23.21 45.93
CA GLN A 56 17.76 -23.93 44.67
C GLN A 56 16.38 -24.62 44.62
N SER A 57 15.36 -23.92 45.10
CA SER A 57 13.98 -24.42 45.16
C SER A 57 13.36 -24.60 43.77
N ARG A 58 13.97 -23.99 42.73
CA ARG A 58 13.47 -23.96 41.34
C ARG A 58 12.09 -23.33 41.22
N SER A 59 11.72 -22.48 42.18
CA SER A 59 10.46 -21.74 42.22
C SER A 59 10.75 -20.33 42.69
N VAL A 60 10.27 -19.34 41.95
CA VAL A 60 10.37 -17.93 42.30
C VAL A 60 8.98 -17.30 42.28
N SER A 61 8.70 -16.43 43.25
CA SER A 61 7.45 -15.67 43.30
C SER A 61 7.73 -14.27 42.76
N VAL A 62 6.95 -13.84 41.78
CA VAL A 62 7.06 -12.52 41.17
C VAL A 62 5.70 -11.84 41.24
N GLU A 63 5.71 -10.52 41.42
CA GLU A 63 4.48 -9.74 41.54
C GLU A 63 3.97 -9.31 40.16
N LEU A 64 2.67 -9.45 39.94
CA LEU A 64 2.02 -8.92 38.75
C LEU A 64 1.81 -7.42 38.93
N ARG A 65 2.48 -6.63 38.10
CA ARG A 65 2.30 -5.18 38.02
C ARG A 65 1.28 -4.80 36.95
N GLU A 66 0.66 -3.65 37.16
CA GLU A 66 -0.12 -3.00 36.11
C GLU A 66 0.82 -2.47 35.04
N VAL A 67 0.44 -2.66 33.78
CA VAL A 67 1.18 -2.21 32.61
C VAL A 67 0.20 -1.40 31.76
N GLU A 68 0.52 -0.14 31.53
CA GLU A 68 -0.25 0.74 30.65
C GLU A 68 0.01 0.39 29.18
N PRO A 69 -0.91 0.70 28.26
CA PRO A 69 -0.61 0.63 26.83
C PRO A 69 0.53 1.57 26.44
N GLU A 70 1.32 1.17 25.44
CA GLU A 70 2.35 2.01 24.83
C GLU A 70 1.71 3.16 24.03
N VAL A 71 0.55 2.91 23.41
CA VAL A 71 -0.30 3.93 22.81
C VAL A 71 -1.58 4.06 23.61
N THR A 72 -1.74 5.19 24.27
CA THR A 72 -2.96 5.49 25.03
C THR A 72 -4.12 5.87 24.11
N THR A 73 -5.34 5.71 24.60
CA THR A 73 -6.55 6.17 23.88
C THR A 73 -6.50 7.67 23.60
N GLU A 74 -5.98 8.47 24.53
CA GLU A 74 -5.85 9.92 24.38
C GLU A 74 -4.86 10.28 23.24
N GLU A 75 -3.75 9.56 23.11
CA GLU A 75 -2.81 9.73 22.00
C GLU A 75 -3.45 9.32 20.66
N ALA A 76 -4.19 8.22 20.63
CA ALA A 76 -4.86 7.76 19.41
C ALA A 76 -5.98 8.72 18.95
N GLU A 77 -6.72 9.31 19.89
CA GLU A 77 -7.69 10.38 19.61
C GLU A 77 -7.01 11.66 19.09
N ALA A 78 -5.82 11.98 19.61
CA ALA A 78 -5.06 13.16 19.21
C ALA A 78 -4.48 13.09 17.79
N TRP A 79 -4.40 11.90 17.18
CA TRP A 79 -3.98 11.75 15.79
C TRP A 79 -4.94 12.39 14.78
N ASP A 80 -6.20 12.60 15.15
CA ASP A 80 -7.21 13.27 14.31
C ASP A 80 -7.30 12.71 12.88
N VAL A 81 -7.31 11.38 12.74
CA VAL A 81 -7.24 10.70 11.43
C VAL A 81 -8.53 10.75 10.60
N ASN A 82 -9.49 11.61 10.95
CA ASN A 82 -10.82 11.67 10.35
C ASN A 82 -10.89 12.51 9.06
N HIS A 83 -9.75 12.94 8.53
CA HIS A 83 -9.67 13.75 7.30
C HIS A 83 -9.35 12.90 6.08
N VAL A 84 -9.93 13.30 4.94
CA VAL A 84 -9.61 12.70 3.64
C VAL A 84 -8.43 13.46 3.03
N VAL A 85 -7.24 12.89 3.13
CA VAL A 85 -6.01 13.52 2.62
C VAL A 85 -5.73 13.17 1.16
N ALA A 86 -6.34 12.10 0.64
CA ALA A 86 -6.31 11.77 -0.78
C ALA A 86 -7.57 11.01 -1.19
N GLU A 87 -8.06 11.28 -2.39
CA GLU A 87 -9.13 10.50 -3.02
C GLU A 87 -8.91 10.42 -4.53
N TYR A 88 -9.06 9.22 -5.09
CA TYR A 88 -8.84 8.99 -6.51
C TYR A 88 -9.67 7.81 -7.01
N ALA A 89 -10.10 7.86 -8.28
CA ALA A 89 -10.88 6.79 -8.90
C ALA A 89 -10.46 6.55 -10.36
N THR A 90 -10.52 5.30 -10.80
CA THR A 90 -10.23 4.91 -12.19
C THR A 90 -11.27 3.93 -12.72
N PRO A 91 -11.69 4.05 -14.00
CA PRO A 91 -12.66 3.13 -14.58
C PRO A 91 -12.06 1.74 -14.82
N TYR A 92 -12.93 0.72 -14.84
CA TYR A 92 -12.58 -0.63 -15.29
C TYR A 92 -13.70 -1.25 -16.14
N PRO A 93 -13.36 -2.18 -17.06
CA PRO A 93 -14.37 -2.88 -17.86
C PRO A 93 -15.12 -3.91 -17.00
N ALA A 94 -16.27 -3.52 -16.44
CA ALA A 94 -17.05 -4.39 -15.55
C ALA A 94 -17.61 -5.66 -16.21
N SER A 95 -17.63 -5.73 -17.54
CA SER A 95 -17.99 -6.94 -18.30
C SER A 95 -16.89 -8.02 -18.28
N ASP A 96 -15.65 -7.66 -17.94
CA ASP A 96 -14.54 -8.59 -17.77
C ASP A 96 -14.62 -9.24 -16.37
N GLY A 97 -15.31 -10.38 -16.30
CA GLY A 97 -15.55 -11.11 -15.06
C GLY A 97 -14.27 -11.51 -14.30
N PRO A 98 -13.30 -12.20 -14.94
CA PRO A 98 -12.02 -12.56 -14.33
C PRO A 98 -11.25 -11.36 -13.77
N ARG A 99 -11.09 -10.30 -14.56
CA ARG A 99 -10.42 -9.06 -14.11
C ARG A 99 -11.15 -8.41 -12.95
N THR A 100 -12.47 -8.30 -13.03
CA THR A 100 -13.30 -7.71 -11.98
C THR A 100 -13.18 -8.50 -10.67
N ALA A 101 -13.09 -9.84 -10.73
CA ALA A 101 -12.87 -10.66 -9.55
C ALA A 101 -11.51 -10.36 -8.90
N ASN A 102 -10.44 -10.24 -9.70
CA ASN A 102 -9.11 -9.88 -9.19
C ASN A 102 -9.09 -8.49 -8.55
N LEU A 103 -9.73 -7.50 -9.18
CA LEU A 103 -9.84 -6.15 -8.62
C LEU A 103 -10.59 -6.14 -7.29
N LYS A 104 -11.69 -6.90 -7.18
CA LYS A 104 -12.44 -7.02 -5.92
C LYS A 104 -11.58 -7.60 -4.81
N ILE A 105 -10.84 -8.68 -5.09
CA ILE A 105 -9.94 -9.31 -4.11
C ILE A 105 -8.83 -8.34 -3.71
N GLY A 106 -8.20 -7.66 -4.67
CA GLY A 106 -7.14 -6.69 -4.39
C GLY A 106 -7.62 -5.51 -3.55
N ALA A 107 -8.77 -4.92 -3.92
CA ALA A 107 -9.37 -3.84 -3.14
C ALA A 107 -9.73 -4.28 -1.72
N GLN A 108 -10.35 -5.46 -1.56
CA GLN A 108 -10.69 -6.01 -0.24
C GLN A 108 -9.48 -6.25 0.66
N ARG A 109 -8.34 -6.66 0.08
CA ARG A 109 -7.10 -6.88 0.83
C ARG A 109 -6.42 -5.59 1.25
N VAL A 110 -6.48 -4.55 0.40
CA VAL A 110 -5.88 -3.23 0.69
C VAL A 110 -6.76 -2.40 1.64
N ASN A 111 -8.08 -2.55 1.55
CA ASN A 111 -9.03 -1.77 2.34
C ASN A 111 -8.84 -1.99 3.85
N GLY A 112 -8.73 -0.89 4.60
CA GLY A 112 -8.49 -0.88 6.03
C GLY A 112 -7.01 -1.03 6.43
N THR A 113 -6.07 -0.99 5.47
CA THR A 113 -4.64 -1.03 5.81
C THR A 113 -4.26 0.23 6.59
N VAL A 114 -3.83 0.06 7.83
CA VAL A 114 -3.27 1.13 8.68
C VAL A 114 -1.75 1.15 8.50
N VAL A 115 -1.17 2.34 8.32
CA VAL A 115 0.27 2.54 8.23
C VAL A 115 0.68 3.54 9.30
N MET A 116 1.38 3.07 10.33
CA MET A 116 1.83 3.90 11.46
C MET A 116 2.93 4.87 11.04
N PRO A 117 3.14 5.96 11.80
CA PRO A 117 4.31 6.83 11.60
C PRO A 117 5.62 6.04 11.58
N GLY A 118 6.43 6.25 10.54
CA GLY A 118 7.69 5.55 10.32
C GLY A 118 7.58 4.15 9.67
N ASP A 119 6.37 3.60 9.55
CA ASP A 119 6.12 2.34 8.84
C ASP A 119 5.91 2.57 7.33
N GLU A 120 5.92 1.47 6.58
CA GLU A 120 5.68 1.48 5.14
C GLU A 120 4.45 0.68 4.74
N PHE A 121 3.68 1.24 3.81
CA PHE A 121 2.77 0.46 3.00
C PHE A 121 3.55 -0.44 2.05
N ASN A 122 3.18 -1.72 1.98
CA ASN A 122 3.83 -2.69 1.10
C ASN A 122 2.79 -3.55 0.39
N LEU A 123 2.53 -3.23 -0.89
CA LEU A 123 1.47 -3.89 -1.64
C LEU A 123 1.70 -5.40 -1.79
N ASN A 124 2.95 -5.83 -2.00
CA ASN A 124 3.28 -7.23 -2.14
C ASN A 124 2.98 -8.02 -0.86
N ALA A 125 3.25 -7.45 0.32
CA ALA A 125 2.91 -8.09 1.60
C ALA A 125 1.39 -8.28 1.76
N ILE A 126 0.58 -7.40 1.17
CA ILE A 126 -0.90 -7.41 1.26
C ILE A 126 -1.53 -8.37 0.25
N LEU A 127 -1.06 -8.36 -1.00
CA LEU A 127 -1.65 -9.13 -2.09
C LEU A 127 -1.15 -10.58 -2.17
N ALA A 128 0.09 -10.84 -1.73
CA ALA A 128 0.68 -12.16 -1.86
C ALA A 128 0.02 -13.20 -0.91
N PRO A 129 0.05 -14.49 -1.27
CA PRO A 129 0.48 -15.01 -2.57
C PRO A 129 -0.64 -14.93 -3.63
N VAL A 130 -0.30 -14.58 -4.87
CA VAL A 130 -1.25 -14.50 -5.99
C VAL A 130 -1.50 -15.91 -6.54
N THR A 131 -2.49 -16.61 -5.98
CA THR A 131 -2.81 -17.99 -6.33
C THR A 131 -4.30 -18.20 -6.61
N ALA A 132 -4.63 -19.25 -7.36
CA ALA A 132 -6.02 -19.61 -7.63
C ALA A 132 -6.77 -20.02 -6.34
N ALA A 133 -6.05 -20.58 -5.37
CA ALA A 133 -6.58 -20.92 -4.04
C ALA A 133 -7.00 -19.67 -3.25
N ASN A 134 -6.29 -18.55 -3.45
CA ASN A 134 -6.66 -17.24 -2.90
C ASN A 134 -7.71 -16.49 -3.74
N GLY A 135 -8.32 -17.18 -4.73
CA GLY A 135 -9.44 -16.66 -5.51
C GLY A 135 -9.06 -15.93 -6.80
N TYR A 136 -7.77 -15.68 -7.03
CA TYR A 136 -7.30 -14.99 -8.23
C TYR A 136 -7.61 -15.79 -9.51
N LYS A 137 -7.83 -15.05 -10.60
CA LYS A 137 -8.20 -15.57 -11.93
C LYS A 137 -7.17 -15.13 -12.97
N SER A 138 -7.02 -15.95 -14.01
CA SER A 138 -6.23 -15.56 -15.18
C SER A 138 -6.98 -14.45 -15.93
N SER A 139 -6.26 -13.40 -16.30
CA SER A 139 -6.81 -12.24 -17.00
C SER A 139 -5.67 -11.50 -17.71
N GLY A 140 -6.03 -10.63 -18.66
CA GLY A 140 -5.08 -9.84 -19.43
C GLY A 140 -4.09 -9.05 -18.56
N VAL A 141 -2.82 -9.16 -18.93
CA VAL A 141 -1.67 -8.42 -18.41
C VAL A 141 -0.85 -7.86 -19.56
N VAL A 142 0.09 -6.96 -19.23
CA VAL A 142 1.12 -6.51 -20.15
C VAL A 142 2.47 -6.97 -19.64
N GLU A 143 3.11 -7.87 -20.39
CA GLU A 143 4.43 -8.39 -20.10
C GLU A 143 5.37 -7.98 -21.22
N SER A 144 6.52 -7.40 -20.88
CA SER A 144 7.52 -6.93 -21.85
C SER A 144 6.96 -6.02 -22.97
N GLY A 145 5.87 -5.28 -22.69
CA GLY A 145 5.23 -4.35 -23.62
C GLY A 145 4.14 -4.96 -24.52
N VAL A 146 3.88 -6.26 -24.43
CA VAL A 146 2.83 -6.96 -25.20
C VAL A 146 1.77 -7.55 -24.27
N THR A 147 0.58 -7.80 -24.81
CA THR A 147 -0.56 -8.36 -24.10
C THR A 147 -0.41 -9.88 -24.00
N THR A 148 -0.62 -10.41 -22.80
CA THR A 148 -0.74 -11.84 -22.51
C THR A 148 -1.73 -12.03 -21.36
N ASP A 149 -1.92 -13.25 -20.87
CA ASP A 149 -2.75 -13.55 -19.71
C ASP A 149 -1.89 -14.07 -18.55
N ALA A 150 -2.17 -13.61 -17.34
CA ALA A 150 -1.56 -14.16 -16.13
C ALA A 150 -2.54 -14.16 -14.96
N LEU A 151 -2.23 -14.99 -13.96
CA LEU A 151 -2.99 -15.03 -12.73
C LEU A 151 -2.86 -13.70 -11.99
N GLY A 152 -3.99 -13.13 -11.57
CA GLY A 152 -4.00 -11.78 -10.98
C GLY A 152 -3.96 -10.65 -12.01
N GLY A 153 -4.23 -10.94 -13.29
CA GLY A 153 -4.41 -9.88 -14.28
C GLY A 153 -5.41 -8.82 -13.83
N GLY A 154 -5.02 -7.55 -13.97
CA GLY A 154 -5.73 -6.40 -13.41
C GLY A 154 -5.15 -5.83 -12.10
N LEU A 155 -4.28 -6.56 -11.37
CA LEU A 155 -3.71 -6.06 -10.11
C LEU A 155 -2.80 -4.82 -10.27
N SER A 156 -2.25 -4.55 -11.45
CA SER A 156 -1.59 -3.25 -11.71
C SER A 156 -2.53 -2.06 -11.54
N GLN A 157 -3.85 -2.22 -11.70
CA GLN A 157 -4.79 -1.14 -11.36
C GLN A 157 -4.84 -0.90 -9.86
N ILE A 158 -4.85 -1.95 -9.04
CA ILE A 158 -4.74 -1.84 -7.57
C ILE A 158 -3.43 -1.16 -7.19
N ALA A 159 -2.33 -1.50 -7.87
CA ALA A 159 -1.04 -0.84 -7.70
C ALA A 159 -1.10 0.66 -8.00
N THR A 160 -1.69 1.06 -9.12
CA THR A 160 -1.90 2.48 -9.45
C THR A 160 -2.77 3.20 -8.42
N MET A 161 -3.81 2.54 -7.89
CA MET A 161 -4.64 3.13 -6.84
C MET A 161 -3.84 3.33 -5.55
N SER A 162 -3.14 2.30 -5.07
CA SER A 162 -2.29 2.37 -3.87
C SER A 162 -1.16 3.39 -4.01
N TYR A 163 -0.57 3.51 -5.21
CA TYR A 163 0.42 4.55 -5.51
C TYR A 163 -0.19 5.94 -5.41
N ASN A 164 -1.35 6.18 -6.02
CA ASN A 164 -1.98 7.50 -5.98
C ASN A 164 -2.48 7.86 -4.56
N ALA A 165 -2.86 6.89 -3.73
CA ALA A 165 -3.19 7.13 -2.33
C ALA A 165 -2.00 7.73 -1.56
N GLY A 166 -0.83 7.07 -1.60
CA GLY A 166 0.39 7.58 -0.97
C GLY A 166 0.91 8.87 -1.64
N PHE A 167 0.87 8.93 -2.98
CA PHE A 167 1.36 10.09 -3.74
C PHE A 167 0.57 11.36 -3.42
N LEU A 168 -0.76 11.29 -3.45
CA LEU A 168 -1.62 12.43 -3.18
C LEU A 168 -1.68 12.75 -1.68
N GLY A 169 -1.54 11.76 -0.81
CA GLY A 169 -1.48 11.94 0.65
C GLY A 169 -0.16 12.51 1.17
N GLY A 170 0.82 12.78 0.30
CA GLY A 170 2.11 13.36 0.68
C GLY A 170 3.13 12.36 1.23
N MET A 171 2.82 11.06 1.24
CA MET A 171 3.73 10.01 1.72
C MET A 171 5.03 9.97 0.90
N GLU A 172 6.12 9.52 1.50
CA GLU A 172 7.39 9.29 0.80
C GLU A 172 7.26 8.08 -0.13
N ILE A 173 7.49 8.27 -1.44
CA ILE A 173 7.42 7.18 -2.42
C ILE A 173 8.74 6.40 -2.40
N VAL A 174 8.70 5.17 -1.88
CA VAL A 174 9.87 4.29 -1.74
C VAL A 174 10.08 3.45 -3.00
N GLU A 175 9.01 2.90 -3.56
CA GLU A 175 9.07 2.04 -4.74
C GLU A 175 7.80 2.20 -5.59
N HIS A 176 7.97 2.47 -6.88
CA HIS A 176 6.91 2.35 -7.87
C HIS A 176 7.53 2.13 -9.26
N LYS A 177 6.74 1.56 -10.18
CA LYS A 177 7.17 1.38 -11.57
C LYS A 177 5.97 1.51 -12.51
N PRO A 178 5.86 2.62 -13.27
CA PRO A 178 4.80 2.77 -14.26
C PRO A 178 4.90 1.72 -15.37
N HIS A 179 3.81 1.52 -16.12
CA HIS A 179 3.84 0.66 -17.30
C HIS A 179 4.77 1.24 -18.37
N SER A 180 5.28 0.38 -19.26
CA SER A 180 6.04 0.82 -20.43
C SER A 180 5.16 1.58 -21.44
N ARG A 181 3.86 1.32 -21.49
CA ARG A 181 2.89 2.00 -22.35
C ARG A 181 1.79 2.64 -21.50
N TRP A 182 1.33 3.82 -21.90
CA TRP A 182 0.30 4.56 -21.18
C TRP A 182 -1.10 3.99 -21.46
N PHE A 183 -1.97 4.07 -20.46
CA PHE A 183 -3.39 3.77 -20.59
C PHE A 183 -4.21 5.01 -20.23
N ASP A 184 -5.17 5.37 -21.08
CA ASP A 184 -6.07 6.51 -20.94
C ASP A 184 -6.82 6.58 -19.59
N ARG A 185 -7.08 5.43 -18.96
CA ARG A 185 -7.70 5.33 -17.62
C ARG A 185 -6.82 5.84 -16.47
N TYR A 186 -5.53 6.14 -16.71
CA TYR A 186 -4.59 6.60 -15.69
C TYR A 186 -4.08 8.00 -15.99
N PRO A 187 -3.73 8.80 -14.95
CA PRO A 187 -3.09 10.08 -15.17
C PRO A 187 -1.67 9.82 -15.71
N GLN A 188 -1.26 10.59 -16.71
CA GLN A 188 0.06 10.43 -17.32
C GLN A 188 1.17 10.60 -16.26
N GLY A 189 2.09 9.63 -16.20
CA GLY A 189 3.22 9.61 -15.26
C GLY A 189 2.84 9.29 -13.80
N ARG A 190 1.54 9.14 -13.47
CA ARG A 190 1.05 8.84 -12.12
C ARG A 190 0.37 7.48 -12.06
N GLU A 191 1.15 6.45 -12.34
CA GLU A 191 0.70 5.05 -12.27
C GLU A 191 1.79 4.13 -11.75
N SER A 192 1.41 2.91 -11.39
CA SER A 192 2.36 1.85 -11.06
C SER A 192 1.86 0.49 -11.55
N THR A 193 2.77 -0.47 -11.56
CA THR A 193 2.52 -1.86 -11.89
C THR A 193 2.70 -2.73 -10.65
N TYR A 194 2.18 -3.95 -10.70
CA TYR A 194 2.45 -4.96 -9.69
C TYR A 194 2.75 -6.29 -10.35
N TRP A 195 3.82 -6.94 -9.87
CA TRP A 195 4.15 -8.31 -10.20
C TRP A 195 4.76 -8.96 -8.97
N GLU A 196 4.13 -10.02 -8.47
CA GLU A 196 4.51 -10.66 -7.21
C GLU A 196 6.01 -10.99 -7.18
N GLY A 197 6.69 -10.49 -6.14
CA GLY A 197 8.12 -10.71 -5.92
C GLY A 197 9.07 -9.98 -6.88
N GLN A 198 8.58 -9.18 -7.83
CA GLN A 198 9.43 -8.45 -8.79
C GLN A 198 9.15 -6.95 -8.87
N ILE A 199 7.89 -6.53 -8.83
CA ILE A 199 7.49 -5.13 -8.93
C ILE A 199 6.45 -4.84 -7.86
N ASN A 200 6.74 -3.84 -7.02
CA ASN A 200 5.92 -3.50 -5.87
C ASN A 200 5.49 -2.03 -5.88
N VAL A 201 4.57 -1.69 -4.98
CA VAL A 201 4.29 -0.32 -4.56
C VAL A 201 4.60 -0.22 -3.08
N ARG A 202 5.54 0.66 -2.75
CA ARG A 202 5.89 1.00 -1.37
C ARG A 202 5.95 2.49 -1.18
N TRP A 203 5.41 2.94 -0.06
CA TRP A 203 5.55 4.31 0.40
C TRP A 203 5.60 4.31 1.93
N ALA A 204 6.39 5.22 2.49
CA ALA A 204 6.56 5.37 3.93
C ALA A 204 5.63 6.47 4.46
N ASN A 205 5.04 6.23 5.62
CA ASN A 205 4.35 7.28 6.35
C ASN A 205 5.37 8.13 7.13
N ASP A 206 5.77 9.23 6.52
CA ASP A 206 6.70 10.22 7.10
C ASP A 206 5.98 11.34 7.88
N SER A 207 4.69 11.18 8.17
CA SER A 207 3.91 12.07 9.05
C SER A 207 3.96 11.65 10.52
N ASP A 208 3.31 12.41 11.40
CA ASP A 208 3.24 12.16 12.85
C ASP A 208 1.98 11.39 13.30
N ALA A 209 1.10 11.05 12.37
CA ALA A 209 -0.13 10.32 12.63
C ALA A 209 -0.28 9.10 11.69
N PRO A 210 -0.98 8.03 12.08
CA PRO A 210 -1.24 6.93 11.18
C PRO A 210 -2.15 7.36 10.01
N VAL A 211 -2.02 6.64 8.90
CA VAL A 211 -2.93 6.75 7.76
C VAL A 211 -3.65 5.44 7.51
N ILE A 212 -4.88 5.52 7.01
CA ILE A 212 -5.72 4.34 6.73
C ILE A 212 -6.13 4.35 5.25
N VAL A 213 -5.79 3.27 4.54
CA VAL A 213 -6.12 3.11 3.12
C VAL A 213 -7.52 2.50 3.00
N GLU A 214 -8.46 3.23 2.42
CA GLU A 214 -9.76 2.71 2.00
C GLU A 214 -9.74 2.44 0.49
N MET A 215 -10.23 1.28 0.05
CA MET A 215 -10.26 0.91 -1.37
C MET A 215 -11.48 0.03 -1.69
N TRP A 216 -12.22 0.39 -2.73
CA TRP A 216 -13.44 -0.33 -3.10
C TRP A 216 -13.77 -0.22 -4.58
N LEU A 217 -14.72 -1.04 -5.02
CA LEU A 217 -15.27 -0.99 -6.37
C LEU A 217 -16.72 -0.52 -6.30
N ASP A 218 -17.04 0.54 -7.04
CA ASP A 218 -18.42 1.00 -7.24
C ASP A 218 -18.56 1.73 -8.58
N GLY A 219 -19.73 1.63 -9.22
CA GLY A 219 -20.02 2.35 -10.46
C GLY A 219 -19.08 2.03 -11.63
N SER A 220 -18.56 0.81 -11.73
CA SER A 220 -17.50 0.41 -12.68
C SER A 220 -16.20 1.19 -12.54
N GLN A 221 -15.92 1.69 -11.33
CA GLN A 221 -14.67 2.33 -10.95
C GLN A 221 -14.02 1.62 -9.77
N VAL A 222 -12.69 1.60 -9.74
CA VAL A 222 -11.92 1.33 -8.53
C VAL A 222 -11.67 2.68 -7.87
N HIS A 223 -12.08 2.81 -6.62
CA HIS A 223 -11.90 3.99 -5.80
C HIS A 223 -10.84 3.71 -4.75
N THR A 224 -10.09 4.74 -4.39
CA THR A 224 -9.19 4.72 -3.23
C THR A 224 -9.33 6.04 -2.49
N ARG A 225 -9.22 5.96 -1.18
CA ARG A 225 -9.17 7.10 -0.28
C ARG A 225 -8.10 6.84 0.76
N LEU A 226 -7.35 7.88 1.13
CA LEU A 226 -6.43 7.85 2.27
C LEU A 226 -7.02 8.73 3.36
N TRP A 227 -7.26 8.13 4.52
CA TRP A 227 -7.62 8.82 5.74
C TRP A 227 -6.36 9.11 6.56
N GLY A 228 -6.31 10.25 7.23
CA GLY A 228 -5.17 10.65 8.05
C GLY A 228 -5.41 12.01 8.69
N SER A 229 -4.37 12.57 9.29
CA SER A 229 -4.36 13.97 9.71
C SER A 229 -4.09 14.89 8.50
N ASP A 230 -4.55 16.14 8.55
CA ASP A 230 -4.23 17.17 7.54
C ASP A 230 -2.75 17.65 7.64
N TYR A 231 -1.81 16.71 7.70
CA TYR A 231 -0.39 16.97 7.93
C TYR A 231 0.27 17.67 6.73
N TYR A 232 0.11 17.13 5.52
CA TYR A 232 0.69 17.70 4.31
C TYR A 232 -0.34 18.48 3.48
N ASP A 233 0.00 19.72 3.13
CA ASP A 233 -0.63 20.41 1.99
C ASP A 233 0.06 19.98 0.70
N VAL A 234 -0.66 19.27 -0.18
CA VAL A 234 -0.12 18.64 -1.39
C VAL A 234 -0.69 19.31 -2.65
N SER A 235 0.22 19.75 -3.53
CA SER A 235 -0.12 20.19 -4.88
C SER A 235 0.66 19.41 -5.93
N THR A 236 0.04 19.16 -7.08
CA THR A 236 0.64 18.34 -8.15
C THR A 236 0.46 19.00 -9.51
N SER A 237 1.39 18.77 -10.41
CA SER A 237 1.27 19.16 -11.82
C SER A 237 1.87 18.10 -12.74
N THR A 238 1.37 18.03 -13.96
CA THR A 238 1.88 17.15 -15.01
C THR A 238 2.14 18.00 -16.25
N SER A 239 3.28 17.82 -16.89
CA SER A 239 3.61 18.52 -18.13
C SER A 239 2.70 18.08 -19.29
N ASP A 240 2.65 18.88 -20.34
CA ASP A 240 2.20 18.37 -21.64
C ASP A 240 3.14 17.24 -22.11
N PRO A 241 2.63 16.22 -22.83
CA PRO A 241 3.47 15.20 -23.45
C PRO A 241 4.50 15.81 -24.42
N TYR A 242 5.75 15.34 -24.31
CA TYR A 242 6.85 15.75 -25.18
C TYR A 242 7.70 14.56 -25.61
N ASN A 243 8.71 14.79 -26.47
CA ASN A 243 9.64 13.76 -26.94
C ASN A 243 8.92 12.50 -27.51
N PHE A 244 8.02 12.74 -28.46
CA PHE A 244 7.21 11.68 -29.07
C PHE A 244 8.08 10.67 -29.84
N THR A 245 7.77 9.39 -29.69
CA THR A 245 8.44 8.28 -30.38
C THR A 245 7.45 7.46 -31.21
N ALA A 246 7.93 6.89 -32.32
CA ALA A 246 7.09 6.04 -33.16
C ALA A 246 6.73 4.74 -32.44
N SER A 247 5.53 4.22 -32.74
CA SER A 247 5.09 2.90 -32.28
C SER A 247 5.92 1.79 -32.94
N PRO A 248 6.46 0.83 -32.17
CA PRO A 248 7.23 -0.27 -32.75
C PRO A 248 6.32 -1.29 -33.45
N THR A 249 6.89 -2.07 -34.37
CA THR A 249 6.25 -3.29 -34.91
C THR A 249 7.00 -4.50 -34.41
N ILE A 250 6.30 -5.42 -33.77
CA ILE A 250 6.82 -6.68 -33.23
C ILE A 250 6.26 -7.81 -34.10
N ARG A 251 7.14 -8.68 -34.59
CA ARG A 251 6.76 -9.93 -35.27
C ARG A 251 7.15 -11.09 -34.36
N SER A 252 6.21 -12.00 -34.11
CA SER A 252 6.42 -13.16 -33.25
C SER A 252 5.88 -14.42 -33.90
N THR A 253 6.62 -15.51 -33.76
CA THR A 253 6.20 -16.87 -34.16
C THR A 253 5.81 -17.71 -32.94
N ASP A 254 5.61 -17.08 -31.78
CA ASP A 254 5.18 -17.76 -30.56
C ASP A 254 3.74 -18.25 -30.72
N GLU A 255 3.45 -19.48 -30.27
CA GLU A 255 2.11 -20.05 -30.31
C GLU A 255 1.12 -19.29 -29.41
N GLU A 256 1.63 -18.63 -28.36
CA GLU A 256 0.83 -17.79 -27.45
C GLU A 256 0.76 -16.32 -27.90
N CYS A 257 1.24 -16.00 -29.10
CA CYS A 257 1.22 -14.63 -29.63
C CYS A 257 -0.20 -14.09 -29.74
N ILE A 258 -0.44 -12.92 -29.13
CA ILE A 258 -1.68 -12.15 -29.27
C ILE A 258 -1.41 -10.99 -30.23
N SER A 259 -2.13 -10.96 -31.36
CA SER A 259 -1.99 -9.88 -32.34
C SER A 259 -2.53 -8.58 -31.80
N GLU A 260 -1.82 -7.47 -32.03
CA GLU A 260 -2.22 -6.13 -31.60
C GLU A 260 -2.10 -5.17 -32.78
N THR A 261 -3.12 -4.35 -33.01
CA THR A 261 -3.06 -3.34 -34.08
C THR A 261 -2.16 -2.16 -33.71
N GLY A 262 -1.98 -1.86 -32.42
CA GLY A 262 -1.11 -0.79 -31.92
C GLY A 262 -1.40 0.58 -32.54
N GLY A 263 -0.39 1.46 -32.55
CA GLY A 263 -0.37 2.68 -33.36
C GLY A 263 -0.30 3.99 -32.57
N ASP A 264 -0.44 3.96 -31.25
CA ASP A 264 -0.26 5.14 -30.41
C ASP A 264 1.24 5.44 -30.24
N GLN A 265 1.61 6.71 -30.41
CA GLN A 265 2.98 7.17 -30.24
C GLN A 265 3.39 7.09 -28.77
N GLY A 266 4.67 6.78 -28.54
CA GLY A 266 5.26 6.96 -27.22
C GLY A 266 5.49 8.44 -26.95
N PHE A 267 5.63 8.81 -25.68
CA PHE A 267 5.88 10.18 -25.24
C PHE A 267 6.48 10.20 -23.85
N THR A 268 7.05 11.34 -23.47
CA THR A 268 7.58 11.60 -22.12
C THR A 268 6.70 12.63 -21.42
N VAL A 269 6.53 12.49 -20.11
CA VAL A 269 5.88 13.48 -19.23
C VAL A 269 6.70 13.67 -17.97
N ASP A 270 6.63 14.88 -17.43
CA ASP A 270 7.16 15.21 -16.11
C ASP A 270 6.01 15.40 -15.13
N VAL A 271 6.11 14.77 -13.96
CA VAL A 271 5.17 14.89 -12.85
C VAL A 271 5.89 15.57 -11.71
N ASN A 272 5.31 16.65 -11.21
CA ASN A 272 5.83 17.37 -10.05
C ASN A 272 4.84 17.28 -8.89
N ARG A 273 5.36 17.09 -7.68
CA ARG A 273 4.62 17.17 -6.42
C ARG A 273 5.31 18.17 -5.51
N THR A 274 4.52 19.02 -4.87
CA THR A 274 4.97 19.84 -3.75
C THR A 274 4.17 19.43 -2.53
N LYS A 275 4.85 19.00 -1.46
CA LYS A 275 4.23 18.71 -0.16
C LYS A 275 4.78 19.65 0.92
N THR A 276 3.92 20.25 1.72
CA THR A 276 4.31 21.20 2.76
C THR A 276 3.82 20.70 4.12
N PRO A 277 4.72 20.33 5.06
CA PRO A 277 4.33 19.93 6.42
C PRO A 277 3.96 21.15 7.28
N PRO A 278 3.32 20.96 8.44
CA PRO A 278 2.88 22.07 9.29
C PRO A 278 4.09 22.84 9.84
N GLY A 279 4.16 24.14 9.55
CA GLY A 279 5.26 24.99 10.00
C GLY A 279 6.63 24.72 9.37
N GLY A 280 6.70 23.82 8.37
CA GLY A 280 7.93 23.49 7.65
C GLY A 280 8.02 24.11 6.27
N GLU A 281 9.14 23.86 5.59
CA GLU A 281 9.37 24.31 4.21
C GLU A 281 8.72 23.34 3.19
N ALA A 282 8.31 23.89 2.05
CA ALA A 282 7.76 23.10 0.95
C ALA A 282 8.83 22.17 0.34
N ILE A 283 8.52 20.89 0.25
CA ILE A 283 9.37 19.86 -0.34
C ILE A 283 8.89 19.65 -1.78
N GLN A 284 9.78 19.82 -2.75
CA GLN A 284 9.50 19.64 -4.17
C GLN A 284 10.10 18.34 -4.68
N GLU A 285 9.29 17.56 -5.38
CA GLU A 285 9.67 16.29 -5.98
C GLU A 285 9.26 16.28 -7.45
N SER A 286 10.08 15.65 -8.28
CA SER A 286 9.89 15.59 -9.73
C SER A 286 10.27 14.22 -10.26
N TRP A 287 9.42 13.68 -11.12
CA TRP A 287 9.63 12.41 -11.81
C TRP A 287 9.39 12.60 -13.30
N SER A 288 10.26 12.01 -14.11
CA SER A 288 10.07 11.93 -15.56
C SER A 288 9.81 10.49 -15.96
N TRP A 289 8.80 10.25 -16.78
CA TRP A 289 8.54 8.92 -17.33
C TRP A 289 8.34 8.96 -18.84
N ALA A 290 9.03 8.05 -19.52
CA ALA A 290 8.92 7.86 -20.96
C ALA A 290 8.10 6.61 -21.26
N TYR A 291 6.91 6.81 -21.80
CA TYR A 291 6.09 5.76 -22.35
C TYR A 291 6.56 5.40 -23.76
N SER A 292 6.78 4.12 -24.00
CA SER A 292 6.88 3.54 -25.34
C SER A 292 5.54 3.62 -26.07
N GLY A 293 5.59 3.72 -27.41
CA GLY A 293 4.40 3.63 -28.24
C GLY A 293 3.78 2.24 -28.20
N TRP A 294 2.47 2.16 -28.44
CA TRP A 294 1.73 0.90 -28.46
C TRP A 294 2.17 0.05 -29.65
N PRO A 295 2.77 -1.14 -29.43
CA PRO A 295 3.28 -1.95 -30.52
C PRO A 295 2.16 -2.47 -31.42
N THR A 296 2.42 -2.50 -32.72
CA THR A 296 1.69 -3.41 -33.62
C THR A 296 2.34 -4.79 -33.51
N VAL A 297 1.61 -5.80 -33.04
CA VAL A 297 2.09 -7.18 -32.90
C VAL A 297 1.49 -8.03 -34.03
N ILE A 298 2.36 -8.61 -34.85
CA ILE A 298 2.00 -9.53 -35.94
C ILE A 298 2.44 -10.94 -35.54
N CYS A 299 1.46 -11.83 -35.41
CA CYS A 299 1.70 -13.26 -35.15
C CYS A 299 1.82 -14.00 -36.48
N GLU A 300 2.90 -14.75 -36.67
CA GLU A 300 3.26 -15.45 -37.92
C GLU A 300 3.28 -16.97 -37.77
#